data_AF-A0A512IBY8-F1
#
_entry.id   AF-A0A512IBY8-F1
#
_cell.length_a   1.000
_cell.length_b   1.000
_cell.length_c   1.000
_cell.angle_alpha   90.00
_cell.angle_beta   90.00
_cell.angle_gamma   90.00
#
_symmetry.space_group_name_H-M   'P 1'
#
loop_
_entity.id
_entity.type
_entity.pdbx_description
1 polymer ?
#
loop_
_entity_poly.entity_id
_entity_poly.type
_entity_poly.pdbx_seq_one_letter_code
_entity_poly.pdbx_strand_id
1 'polypeptide(L)'
;MNTQQVMNELARHEDPERLVRILDSCGGRSTTKDLASEMGEHPAYIAEITRYLVELGLVEPDESLAGDEVSLTGYGRSVVAKIEQSFAAGGRRREVIRRGVLEAASNKRKVASTDLADHWNGPPLEPSPDHDEIVEAIRFLLDARLITATRVWGGAFSSFGIEPAGQDALDQRRRLVTPESSSTFNDYRDQSNNLTQYGGNIGAVGMGNRNTITGTVTLGPHEVERVRADLKTALELVRDVPEIDQQIVTEAIEDALEEVEKDEPKPRMIRRCVDEGLKALSASAGTAAGGTIIGLLQGILGIVQP
;
A
#
# COMPACT_ATOMS: atom_id res chain seq x y z
N MET A 1 14.58 -15.52 -2.40
CA MET A 1 13.46 -14.68 -2.83
C MET A 1 13.45 -13.42 -1.96
N ASN A 2 13.18 -12.22 -2.50
CA ASN A 2 13.12 -11.01 -1.65
C ASN A 2 11.76 -10.92 -0.92
N THR A 3 11.66 -10.08 0.13
CA THR A 3 10.43 -9.97 0.94
C THR A 3 9.20 -9.59 0.12
N GLN A 4 9.35 -8.72 -0.87
CA GLN A 4 8.23 -8.29 -1.72
C GLN A 4 7.70 -9.44 -2.59
N GLN A 5 8.60 -10.27 -3.13
CA GLN A 5 8.24 -11.45 -3.91
C GLN A 5 7.52 -12.48 -3.05
N VAL A 6 7.97 -12.72 -1.81
CA VAL A 6 7.26 -13.61 -0.86
C VAL A 6 5.89 -13.07 -0.47
N MET A 7 5.79 -11.77 -0.19
CA MET A 7 4.51 -11.12 0.11
C MET A 7 3.52 -11.21 -1.04
N ASN A 8 4.00 -11.05 -2.28
CA ASN A 8 3.17 -11.19 -3.48
C ASN A 8 2.75 -12.64 -3.73
N GLU A 9 3.61 -13.59 -3.39
CA GLU A 9 3.31 -15.01 -3.53
C GLU A 9 2.29 -15.47 -2.49
N LEU A 10 2.46 -15.10 -1.21
CA LEU A 10 1.47 -15.35 -0.16
C LEU A 10 0.14 -14.66 -0.48
N ALA A 11 0.16 -13.44 -1.02
CA ALA A 11 -1.06 -12.75 -1.41
C ALA A 11 -1.89 -13.54 -2.44
N ARG A 12 -1.28 -14.39 -3.28
CA ARG A 12 -1.96 -15.19 -4.30
C ARG A 12 -2.68 -16.41 -3.72
N HIS A 13 -2.32 -16.85 -2.52
CA HIS A 13 -2.81 -18.09 -1.93
C HIS A 13 -3.32 -17.84 -0.50
N GLU A 14 -4.64 -17.96 -0.30
CA GLU A 14 -5.27 -17.72 1.01
C GLU A 14 -4.69 -18.63 2.10
N ASP A 15 -4.56 -19.93 1.82
CA ASP A 15 -4.20 -20.92 2.84
C ASP A 15 -2.75 -20.81 3.36
N PRO A 16 -1.72 -20.62 2.52
CA PRO A 16 -0.38 -20.30 3.00
C PRO A 16 -0.31 -19.02 3.84
N GLU A 17 -0.96 -17.94 3.40
CA GLU A 17 -0.99 -16.69 4.18
C GLU A 17 -1.71 -16.88 5.53
N ARG A 18 -2.86 -17.56 5.51
CA ARG A 18 -3.66 -17.87 6.71
C ARG A 18 -2.88 -18.76 7.68
N LEU A 19 -2.19 -19.78 7.19
CA LEU A 19 -1.41 -20.70 8.03
C LEU A 19 -0.27 -19.97 8.77
N VAL A 20 0.48 -19.11 8.08
CA VAL A 20 1.58 -18.34 8.72
C VAL A 20 1.03 -17.38 9.79
N ARG A 21 -0.13 -16.75 9.55
CA ARG A 21 -0.79 -15.86 10.53
C ARG A 21 -1.34 -16.60 11.74
N ILE A 22 -1.93 -17.79 11.55
CA ILE A 22 -2.38 -18.64 12.66
C ILE A 22 -1.16 -19.05 13.49
N LEU A 23 -0.08 -19.50 12.84
CA LEU A 23 1.14 -19.90 13.53
C LEU A 23 1.73 -18.74 14.37
N ASP A 24 1.69 -17.50 13.85
CA ASP A 24 2.08 -16.30 14.62
C ASP A 24 1.19 -16.06 15.84
N SER A 25 -0.13 -16.21 15.68
CA SER A 25 -1.12 -16.07 16.76
C SER A 25 -0.96 -17.14 17.87
N CYS A 26 -0.42 -18.31 17.54
CA CYS A 26 -0.06 -19.38 18.47
C CYS A 26 1.27 -19.13 19.20
N GLY A 27 1.86 -17.93 19.06
CA GLY A 27 3.16 -17.59 19.65
C GLY A 27 4.35 -17.99 18.78
N GLY A 28 4.12 -18.31 17.50
CA GLY A 28 5.16 -18.61 16.52
C GLY A 28 5.65 -20.06 16.55
N ARG A 29 5.00 -20.96 17.28
CA ARG A 29 5.31 -22.40 17.34
C ARG A 29 4.02 -23.20 17.51
N SER A 30 3.86 -24.27 16.75
CA SER A 30 2.69 -25.15 16.83
C SER A 30 2.97 -26.52 16.19
N THR A 31 2.10 -27.49 16.41
CA THR A 31 2.11 -28.76 15.66
C THR A 31 1.26 -28.67 14.39
N THR A 32 1.53 -29.50 13.38
CA THR A 32 0.69 -29.54 12.16
C THR A 32 -0.76 -29.94 12.49
N LYS A 33 -0.94 -30.78 13.52
CA LYS A 33 -2.26 -31.19 14.00
C LYS A 33 -3.06 -30.03 14.60
N ASP A 34 -2.43 -29.19 15.42
CA ASP A 34 -3.10 -28.04 16.03
C ASP A 34 -3.44 -26.99 14.97
N LEU A 35 -2.51 -26.74 14.04
CA LEU A 35 -2.74 -25.85 12.89
C LEU A 35 -3.88 -26.34 12.00
N ALA A 36 -4.00 -27.66 11.79
CA ALA A 36 -5.11 -28.27 11.07
C ALA A 36 -6.45 -28.06 11.78
N SER A 37 -6.48 -28.18 13.10
CA SER A 37 -7.66 -27.90 13.90
C SER A 37 -8.09 -26.42 13.80
N GLU A 38 -7.16 -25.49 13.89
CA GLU A 38 -7.43 -24.04 13.77
C GLU A 38 -7.88 -23.63 12.36
N MET A 39 -7.35 -24.28 11.32
CA MET A 39 -7.77 -24.01 9.94
C MET A 39 -9.09 -24.68 9.56
N GLY A 40 -9.46 -25.76 10.27
CA GLY A 40 -10.59 -26.63 9.92
C GLY A 40 -10.26 -27.58 8.77
N GLU A 41 -8.99 -27.93 8.60
CA GLU A 41 -8.45 -28.68 7.45
C GLU A 41 -7.85 -30.03 7.85
N HIS A 42 -7.56 -30.89 6.87
CA HIS A 42 -6.92 -32.18 7.14
C HIS A 42 -5.41 -32.02 7.42
N PRO A 43 -4.81 -32.71 8.43
CA PRO A 43 -3.40 -32.56 8.77
C PRO A 43 -2.41 -32.82 7.62
N ALA A 44 -2.74 -33.76 6.73
CA ALA A 44 -1.90 -34.04 5.54
C ALA A 44 -1.81 -32.83 4.59
N TYR A 45 -2.90 -32.07 4.44
CA TYR A 45 -2.94 -30.87 3.61
C TYR A 45 -2.14 -29.73 4.27
N ILE A 46 -2.29 -29.54 5.58
CA ILE A 46 -1.47 -28.59 6.33
C ILE A 46 0.03 -28.93 6.26
N ALA A 47 0.39 -30.22 6.28
CA ALA A 47 1.77 -30.62 6.11
C ALA A 47 2.34 -30.25 4.72
N GLU A 48 1.53 -30.28 3.67
CA GLU A 48 1.93 -29.83 2.33
C GLU A 48 2.14 -28.31 2.28
N ILE A 49 1.20 -27.53 2.82
CA ILE A 49 1.35 -26.07 2.92
C ILE A 49 2.58 -25.72 3.78
N THR A 50 2.79 -26.43 4.88
CA THR A 50 3.96 -26.23 5.75
C THR A 50 5.27 -26.49 5.01
N ARG A 51 5.37 -27.57 4.22
CA ARG A 51 6.56 -27.82 3.38
C ARG A 51 6.81 -26.67 2.40
N TYR A 52 5.75 -26.18 1.76
CA TYR A 52 5.86 -25.00 0.89
C TYR A 52 6.36 -23.77 1.65
N LEU A 53 5.87 -23.50 2.86
CA LEU A 53 6.35 -22.39 3.70
C LEU A 53 7.80 -22.56 4.16
N VAL A 54 8.26 -23.80 4.35
CA VAL A 54 9.67 -24.12 4.62
C VAL A 54 10.54 -23.80 3.40
N GLU A 55 10.09 -24.15 2.19
CA GLU A 55 10.78 -23.79 0.94
C GLU A 55 10.88 -22.26 0.75
N LEU A 56 9.88 -21.51 1.22
CA LEU A 56 9.88 -20.05 1.26
C LEU A 56 10.74 -19.45 2.38
N GLY A 57 11.28 -20.27 3.29
CA GLY A 57 12.08 -19.84 4.44
C GLY A 57 11.28 -19.14 5.55
N LEU A 58 9.95 -19.29 5.56
CA LEU A 58 9.05 -18.64 6.51
C LEU A 58 8.87 -19.45 7.79
N VAL A 59 8.97 -20.77 7.66
CA VAL A 59 8.80 -21.74 8.74
C VAL A 59 10.02 -22.66 8.77
N GLU A 60 10.40 -23.12 9.96
CA GLU A 60 11.40 -24.16 10.14
C GLU A 60 10.82 -25.30 11.00
N PRO A 61 11.09 -26.57 10.65
CA PRO A 61 10.76 -27.69 11.52
C PRO A 61 11.66 -27.64 12.76
N ASP A 62 11.08 -27.90 13.94
CA ASP A 62 11.85 -28.07 15.16
C ASP A 62 12.17 -29.56 15.36
N GLU A 63 13.45 -29.90 15.49
CA GLU A 63 13.94 -31.28 15.71
C GLU A 63 13.69 -31.77 17.15
N SER A 64 12.67 -31.24 17.82
CA SER A 64 12.26 -31.71 19.14
C SER A 64 11.75 -33.16 19.08
N LEU A 65 11.73 -33.83 20.23
CA LEU A 65 11.35 -35.25 20.41
C LEU A 65 9.97 -35.63 19.80
N ALA A 66 9.12 -34.66 19.45
CA ALA A 66 7.80 -34.89 18.86
C ALA A 66 7.77 -34.90 17.32
N GLY A 67 8.83 -34.47 16.61
CA GLY A 67 8.98 -34.59 15.15
C GLY A 67 7.93 -33.89 14.27
N ASP A 68 6.97 -33.19 14.85
CA ASP A 68 5.83 -32.55 14.17
C ASP A 68 5.65 -31.08 14.58
N GLU A 69 6.62 -30.51 15.29
CA GLU A 69 6.61 -29.09 15.65
C GLU A 69 7.22 -28.24 14.55
N VAL A 70 6.55 -27.13 14.27
CA VAL A 70 6.97 -26.13 13.29
C VAL A 70 6.99 -24.76 13.95
N SER A 71 7.95 -23.93 13.56
CA SER A 71 8.12 -22.59 14.13
C SER A 71 8.38 -21.54 13.07
N LEU A 72 7.96 -20.29 13.34
CA LEU A 72 8.24 -19.17 12.46
C LEU A 72 9.70 -18.76 12.57
N THR A 73 10.36 -18.64 11.42
CA THR A 73 11.70 -18.06 11.36
C THR A 73 11.65 -16.57 11.70
N GLY A 74 12.80 -15.95 11.96
CA GLY A 74 12.87 -14.48 12.07
C GLY A 74 12.36 -13.76 10.81
N TYR A 75 12.59 -14.37 9.64
CA TYR A 75 12.08 -13.88 8.35
C TYR A 75 10.55 -14.04 8.24
N GLY A 76 10.01 -15.18 8.65
CA GLY A 76 8.57 -15.45 8.70
C GLY A 76 7.82 -14.44 9.55
N ARG A 77 8.31 -14.16 10.77
CA ARG A 77 7.74 -13.13 11.66
C ARG A 77 7.74 -11.74 11.01
N SER A 78 8.84 -11.36 10.35
CA SER A 78 8.90 -10.08 9.64
C SER A 78 7.90 -9.99 8.48
N VAL A 79 7.67 -11.09 7.77
CA VAL A 79 6.66 -11.18 6.70
C VAL A 79 5.26 -11.05 7.28
N VAL A 80 4.92 -11.76 8.36
CA VAL A 80 3.62 -11.62 9.03
C VAL A 80 3.38 -10.20 9.51
N ALA A 81 4.37 -9.57 10.13
CA ALA A 81 4.26 -8.17 10.57
C ALA A 81 3.93 -7.23 9.39
N LYS A 82 4.54 -7.44 8.23
CA LYS A 82 4.23 -6.68 7.01
C LYS A 82 2.84 -6.98 6.45
N ILE A 83 2.36 -8.22 6.58
CA ILE A 83 0.98 -8.59 6.21
C ILE A 83 0.00 -7.86 7.11
N GLU A 84 0.18 -7.91 8.44
CA GLU A 84 -0.69 -7.18 9.37
C GLU A 84 -0.62 -5.67 9.15
N GLN A 85 0.57 -5.12 8.87
CA GLN A 85 0.74 -3.71 8.50
C GLN A 85 -0.02 -3.35 7.21
N SER A 86 -0.07 -4.25 6.21
CA SER A 86 -0.85 -4.02 4.98
C SER A 86 -2.36 -3.94 5.24
N PHE A 87 -2.82 -4.60 6.31
CA PHE A 87 -4.20 -4.54 6.76
C PHE A 87 -4.47 -3.39 7.74
N ALA A 88 -3.42 -2.73 8.23
CA ALA A 88 -3.51 -1.56 9.09
C ALA A 88 -4.02 -0.32 8.30
N ALA A 89 -4.49 0.71 8.99
CA ALA A 89 -5.01 1.97 8.40
C ALA A 89 -6.02 1.77 7.25
N GLY A 90 -7.09 1.01 7.51
CA GLY A 90 -8.17 0.84 6.54
C GLY A 90 -7.88 -0.16 5.42
N GLY A 91 -6.72 -0.84 5.42
CA GLY A 91 -6.42 -1.94 4.49
C GLY A 91 -7.50 -3.02 4.48
N ARG A 92 -7.98 -3.47 5.66
CA ARG A 92 -9.10 -4.44 5.74
C ARG A 92 -10.37 -3.94 5.05
N ARG A 93 -10.70 -2.65 5.22
CA ARG A 93 -11.87 -2.06 4.56
C ARG A 93 -11.69 -2.04 3.05
N ARG A 94 -10.54 -1.57 2.57
CA ARG A 94 -10.22 -1.55 1.14
C ARG A 94 -10.22 -2.94 0.51
N GLU A 95 -9.72 -3.95 1.20
CA GLU A 95 -9.78 -5.35 0.79
C GLU A 95 -11.22 -5.80 0.55
N VAL A 96 -12.10 -5.57 1.53
CA VAL A 96 -13.51 -5.96 1.46
C VAL A 96 -14.23 -5.22 0.32
N ILE A 97 -13.98 -3.92 0.16
CA ILE A 97 -14.59 -3.11 -0.91
C ILE A 97 -14.11 -3.61 -2.28
N ARG A 98 -12.81 -3.79 -2.48
CA ARG A 98 -12.25 -4.33 -3.73
C ARG A 98 -12.79 -5.71 -4.05
N ARG A 99 -12.93 -6.57 -3.04
CA ARG A 99 -13.54 -7.89 -3.20
C ARG A 99 -14.99 -7.78 -3.64
N GLY A 100 -15.81 -6.99 -2.95
CA GLY A 100 -17.22 -6.84 -3.28
C GLY A 100 -17.44 -6.22 -4.67
N VAL A 101 -16.60 -5.28 -5.10
CA VAL A 101 -16.63 -4.76 -6.47
C VAL A 101 -16.26 -5.85 -7.48
N LEU A 102 -15.24 -6.67 -7.20
CA LEU A 102 -14.83 -7.77 -8.07
C LEU A 102 -15.92 -8.86 -8.17
N GLU A 103 -16.57 -9.20 -7.07
CA GLU A 103 -17.73 -10.11 -7.02
C GLU A 103 -18.92 -9.54 -7.81
N ALA A 104 -19.19 -8.24 -7.67
CA ALA A 104 -20.22 -7.56 -8.45
C ALA A 104 -19.93 -7.59 -9.96
N ALA A 105 -18.65 -7.50 -10.36
CA ALA A 105 -18.24 -7.62 -11.76
C ALA A 105 -18.34 -9.06 -12.32
N SER A 106 -18.25 -10.08 -11.46
CA SER A 106 -18.49 -11.48 -11.83
C SER A 106 -19.98 -11.76 -12.09
N ASN A 107 -20.86 -11.05 -11.38
CA ASN A 107 -22.30 -11.11 -11.64
C ASN A 107 -22.61 -10.50 -13.02
N LYS A 108 -23.23 -11.28 -13.92
CA LYS A 108 -23.53 -10.89 -15.33
C LYS A 108 -24.50 -9.70 -15.50
N ARG A 109 -24.82 -8.98 -14.43
CA ARG A 109 -25.67 -7.80 -14.44
C ARG A 109 -24.78 -6.57 -14.62
N LYS A 110 -25.12 -5.71 -15.59
CA LYS A 110 -24.45 -4.41 -15.70
C LYS A 110 -24.85 -3.56 -14.49
N VAL A 111 -23.87 -3.22 -13.66
CA VAL A 111 -24.03 -2.31 -12.52
C VAL A 111 -23.20 -1.05 -12.80
N ALA A 112 -23.61 0.11 -12.28
CA ALA A 112 -22.81 1.34 -12.29
C ALA A 112 -22.14 1.58 -10.93
N SER A 113 -21.08 2.39 -10.88
CA SER A 113 -20.38 2.69 -9.61
C SER A 113 -21.28 3.42 -8.60
N THR A 114 -22.19 4.26 -9.09
CA THR A 114 -23.21 4.93 -8.26
C THR A 114 -24.19 3.95 -7.67
N ASP A 115 -24.65 2.96 -8.46
CA ASP A 115 -25.57 1.93 -7.98
C ASP A 115 -24.94 1.06 -6.88
N LEU A 116 -23.63 0.78 -6.97
CA LEU A 116 -22.89 0.04 -5.95
C LEU A 116 -22.74 0.82 -4.64
N ALA A 117 -22.56 2.13 -4.72
CA ALA A 117 -22.48 3.00 -3.54
C ALA A 117 -23.85 3.13 -2.85
N ASP A 118 -24.92 3.31 -3.64
CA ASP A 118 -26.28 3.48 -3.13
C ASP A 118 -26.88 2.15 -2.62
N HIS A 119 -26.51 1.02 -3.23
CA HIS A 119 -27.06 -0.30 -2.96
C HIS A 119 -25.95 -1.35 -2.82
N TRP A 120 -25.06 -1.14 -1.84
CA TRP A 120 -23.99 -2.08 -1.54
C TRP A 120 -24.54 -3.49 -1.29
N ASN A 121 -24.10 -4.44 -2.10
CA ASN A 121 -24.52 -5.84 -2.06
C ASN A 121 -23.34 -6.81 -1.85
N GLY A 122 -22.16 -6.29 -1.53
CA GLY A 122 -20.98 -7.07 -1.13
C GLY A 122 -21.01 -7.43 0.36
N PRO A 123 -19.89 -7.88 0.93
CA PRO A 123 -19.81 -8.24 2.35
C PRO A 123 -20.22 -7.08 3.27
N PRO A 124 -20.85 -7.34 4.43
CA PRO A 124 -21.32 -6.29 5.34
C PRO A 124 -20.19 -5.36 5.78
N LEU A 125 -20.42 -4.05 5.65
CA LEU A 125 -19.50 -2.99 6.06
C LEU A 125 -20.30 -1.89 6.78
N GLU A 126 -19.77 -1.40 7.90
CA GLU A 126 -20.32 -0.26 8.62
C GLU A 126 -19.22 0.81 8.80
N PRO A 127 -19.41 2.04 8.27
CA PRO A 127 -20.50 2.44 7.37
C PRO A 127 -20.41 1.74 6.01
N SER A 128 -21.50 1.72 5.24
CA SER A 128 -21.46 1.28 3.83
C SER A 128 -20.38 2.04 3.04
N PRO A 129 -19.78 1.44 2.00
CA PRO A 129 -18.82 2.13 1.15
C PRO A 129 -19.42 3.39 0.52
N ASP A 130 -18.66 4.48 0.52
CA ASP A 130 -19.06 5.66 -0.26
C ASP A 130 -18.65 5.53 -1.73
N HIS A 131 -19.09 6.49 -2.56
CA HIS A 131 -18.79 6.47 -3.98
C HIS A 131 -17.29 6.59 -4.30
N ASP A 132 -16.53 7.33 -3.48
CA ASP A 132 -15.10 7.55 -3.72
C ASP A 132 -14.30 6.27 -3.42
N GLU A 133 -14.65 5.55 -2.36
CA GLU A 133 -14.08 4.25 -2.03
C GLU A 133 -14.37 3.21 -3.12
N ILE A 134 -15.57 3.21 -3.69
CA ILE A 134 -15.95 2.34 -4.81
C ILE A 134 -15.15 2.70 -6.07
N VAL A 135 -15.01 3.99 -6.38
CA VAL A 135 -14.21 4.47 -7.52
C VAL A 135 -12.73 4.12 -7.36
N GLU A 136 -12.15 4.27 -6.17
CA GLU A 136 -10.78 3.87 -5.88
C GLU A 136 -10.59 2.36 -6.07
N ALA A 137 -11.53 1.55 -5.57
CA ALA A 137 -11.52 0.11 -5.76
C ALA A 137 -11.58 -0.28 -7.25
N ILE A 138 -12.45 0.35 -8.04
CA ILE A 138 -12.56 0.11 -9.48
C ILE A 138 -11.25 0.47 -10.19
N ARG A 139 -10.62 1.60 -9.86
CA ARG A 139 -9.33 2.01 -10.43
C ARG A 139 -8.24 0.98 -10.14
N PHE A 140 -8.13 0.53 -8.88
CA PHE A 140 -7.17 -0.49 -8.50
C PHE A 140 -7.36 -1.80 -9.31
N LEU A 141 -8.61 -2.25 -9.44
CA LEU A 141 -8.92 -3.49 -10.16
C LEU A 141 -8.67 -3.36 -11.68
N LEU A 142 -8.89 -2.17 -12.26
CA LEU A 142 -8.55 -1.86 -13.66
C LEU A 142 -7.04 -1.88 -13.88
N ASP A 143 -6.28 -1.20 -13.02
CA ASP A 143 -4.81 -1.14 -13.11
C ASP A 143 -4.19 -2.54 -12.95
N ALA A 144 -4.79 -3.37 -12.10
CA ALA A 144 -4.42 -4.77 -11.90
C ALA A 144 -4.93 -5.71 -13.00
N ARG A 145 -5.68 -5.21 -14.00
CA ARG A 145 -6.31 -5.97 -15.11
C ARG A 145 -7.21 -7.11 -14.62
N LEU A 146 -7.93 -6.90 -13.52
CA LEU A 146 -8.87 -7.86 -12.96
C LEU A 146 -10.30 -7.65 -13.47
N ILE A 147 -10.62 -6.43 -13.93
CA ILE A 147 -11.91 -6.08 -14.51
C ILE A 147 -11.73 -5.23 -15.76
N THR A 148 -12.81 -5.09 -16.50
CA THR A 148 -13.05 -4.05 -17.51
C THR A 148 -14.16 -3.13 -17.03
N ALA A 149 -14.05 -1.84 -17.35
CA ALA A 149 -15.08 -0.85 -17.05
C ALA A 149 -14.95 0.34 -18.01
N THR A 150 -16.08 0.98 -18.31
CA THR A 150 -16.12 2.20 -19.12
C THR A 150 -16.32 3.41 -18.22
N ARG A 151 -15.35 4.33 -18.22
CA ARG A 151 -15.47 5.62 -17.52
C ARG A 151 -16.53 6.47 -18.21
N VAL A 152 -17.45 7.04 -17.43
CA VAL A 152 -18.51 7.92 -17.91
C VAL A 152 -18.33 9.34 -17.36
N TRP A 153 -19.12 10.28 -17.89
CA TRP A 153 -19.09 11.67 -17.46
C TRP A 153 -19.40 11.79 -15.96
N GLY A 154 -18.73 12.73 -15.26
CA GLY A 154 -18.83 12.88 -13.80
C GLY A 154 -17.92 11.97 -12.98
N GLY A 155 -17.02 11.20 -13.60
CA GLY A 155 -16.02 10.40 -12.87
C GLY A 155 -16.48 9.02 -12.42
N ALA A 156 -17.74 8.66 -12.70
CA ALA A 156 -18.30 7.34 -12.46
C ALA A 156 -17.84 6.29 -13.49
N PHE A 157 -18.10 5.02 -13.20
CA PHE A 157 -17.84 3.89 -14.09
C PHE A 157 -19.13 3.11 -14.38
N SER A 158 -19.22 2.58 -15.59
CA SER A 158 -20.34 1.76 -16.05
C SER A 158 -19.85 0.50 -16.77
N SER A 159 -20.74 -0.48 -16.94
CA SER A 159 -20.48 -1.72 -17.69
C SER A 159 -19.25 -2.48 -17.17
N PHE A 160 -19.29 -2.89 -15.91
CA PHE A 160 -18.29 -3.78 -15.34
C PHE A 160 -18.32 -5.15 -15.99
N GLY A 161 -17.14 -5.70 -16.29
CA GLY A 161 -16.97 -7.09 -16.66
C GLY A 161 -15.74 -7.66 -15.98
N ILE A 162 -15.82 -8.88 -15.47
CA ILE A 162 -14.66 -9.57 -14.90
C ILE A 162 -13.73 -10.08 -16.01
N GLU A 163 -12.42 -9.89 -15.83
CA GLU A 163 -11.39 -10.51 -16.69
C GLU A 163 -11.05 -11.91 -16.15
N PRO A 164 -10.46 -12.81 -16.97
CA PRO A 164 -10.04 -14.14 -16.50
C PRO A 164 -9.16 -14.09 -15.23
N ALA A 165 -8.21 -13.15 -15.19
CA ALA A 165 -7.34 -12.95 -14.01
C ALA A 165 -8.11 -12.47 -12.76
N GLY A 166 -9.23 -11.75 -12.96
CA GLY A 166 -10.14 -11.37 -11.88
C GLY A 166 -10.93 -12.56 -11.36
N GLN A 167 -11.39 -13.44 -12.25
CA GLN A 167 -12.09 -14.66 -11.87
C GLN A 167 -11.16 -15.60 -11.09
N ASP A 168 -9.91 -15.77 -11.57
CA ASP A 168 -8.89 -16.54 -10.84
C ASP A 168 -8.62 -15.93 -9.44
N ALA A 169 -8.59 -14.60 -9.34
CA ALA A 169 -8.39 -13.92 -8.06
C ALA A 169 -9.56 -14.09 -7.07
N LEU A 170 -10.80 -14.27 -7.57
CA LEU A 170 -11.96 -14.64 -6.74
C LEU A 170 -11.89 -16.10 -6.31
N ASP A 171 -11.66 -17.00 -7.25
CA ASP A 171 -11.66 -18.45 -7.02
C ASP A 171 -10.54 -18.85 -6.03
N GLN A 172 -9.38 -18.22 -6.13
CA GLN A 172 -8.22 -18.46 -5.25
C GLN A 172 -8.22 -17.56 -4.00
N ARG A 173 -9.24 -16.71 -3.84
CA ARG A 173 -9.35 -15.72 -2.75
C ARG A 173 -8.06 -14.91 -2.53
N ARG A 174 -7.38 -14.60 -3.64
CA ARG A 174 -6.13 -13.83 -3.67
C ARG A 174 -6.33 -12.46 -3.03
N ARG A 175 -5.51 -12.07 -2.06
CA ARG A 175 -5.53 -10.75 -1.42
C ARG A 175 -5.45 -9.61 -2.45
N LEU A 176 -6.35 -8.62 -2.31
CA LEU A 176 -6.50 -7.45 -3.19
C LEU A 176 -5.97 -6.14 -2.56
N VAL A 177 -5.26 -6.23 -1.44
CA VAL A 177 -4.48 -5.14 -0.85
C VAL A 177 -3.00 -5.36 -1.09
N THR A 178 -2.37 -4.28 -1.52
CA THR A 178 -0.92 -4.19 -1.59
C THR A 178 -0.37 -3.92 -0.19
N PRO A 179 0.79 -4.48 0.15
CA PRO A 179 1.57 -3.98 1.28
C PRO A 179 1.91 -2.53 0.99
N GLU A 180 1.19 -1.61 1.60
CA GLU A 180 1.60 -0.21 1.58
C GLU A 180 2.86 -0.08 2.41
N SER A 181 3.88 0.59 1.87
CA SER A 181 4.88 1.25 2.69
C SER A 181 4.11 2.21 3.58
N SER A 182 3.79 1.83 4.81
CA SER A 182 2.93 2.67 5.64
C SER A 182 3.58 4.04 5.80
N SER A 183 2.86 5.10 5.47
CA SER A 183 3.07 6.39 6.11
C SER A 183 2.74 6.22 7.60
N THR A 184 3.77 5.98 8.39
CA THR A 184 3.84 6.22 9.85
C THR A 184 2.60 5.75 10.63
N PHE A 185 2.57 4.45 10.98
CA PHE A 185 1.76 3.99 12.11
C PHE A 185 2.44 4.44 13.42
N ASN A 186 1.84 5.40 14.12
CA ASN A 186 2.15 5.64 15.53
C ASN A 186 1.45 4.56 16.36
N ASP A 187 2.03 3.36 16.41
CA ASP A 187 1.59 2.33 17.34
C ASP A 187 2.28 2.54 18.70
N TYR A 188 1.52 3.07 19.66
CA TYR A 188 1.91 3.13 21.07
C TYR A 188 1.70 1.75 21.69
N ARG A 189 2.55 0.78 21.35
CA ARG A 189 2.67 -0.47 22.09
C ARG A 189 4.12 -0.72 22.49
N ASP A 190 4.34 -0.44 23.76
CA ASP A 190 5.55 -0.66 24.54
C ASP A 190 5.87 -2.15 24.61
N GLN A 191 6.91 -2.59 23.89
CA GLN A 191 7.59 -3.87 24.12
C GLN A 191 9.09 -3.68 23.91
N SER A 192 9.76 -3.29 25.00
CA SER A 192 11.21 -3.31 25.13
C SER A 192 11.75 -4.75 25.06
N ASN A 193 12.68 -5.04 24.14
CA ASN A 193 13.75 -5.99 24.41
C ASN A 193 14.98 -5.73 23.54
N ASN A 194 16.09 -5.45 24.22
CA ASN A 194 17.42 -5.17 23.68
C ASN A 194 18.14 -6.49 23.31
N LEU A 195 18.81 -6.52 22.15
CA LEU A 195 19.96 -7.39 21.94
C LEU A 195 21.08 -6.64 21.20
N THR A 196 22.18 -6.43 21.93
CA THR A 196 23.45 -5.83 21.49
C THR A 196 24.31 -6.83 20.73
N GLN A 197 24.83 -6.46 19.54
CA GLN A 197 26.07 -7.05 19.03
C GLN A 197 26.96 -6.00 18.31
N TYR A 198 28.25 -6.07 18.65
CA TYR A 198 29.34 -5.09 18.56
C TYR A 198 29.73 -4.54 17.16
N GLY A 199 30.12 -3.25 17.12
CA GLY A 199 30.89 -2.69 15.98
C GLY A 199 31.18 -1.17 15.84
N GLY A 200 31.13 -0.33 16.89
CA GLY A 200 31.66 1.07 16.93
C GLY A 200 30.73 2.19 16.40
N ASN A 201 30.46 3.34 17.04
CA ASN A 201 31.02 4.08 18.18
C ASN A 201 29.90 4.51 19.14
N ILE A 202 30.18 4.45 20.45
CA ILE A 202 29.22 4.58 21.55
C ILE A 202 29.10 6.04 22.03
N GLY A 203 27.88 6.56 22.03
CA GLY A 203 27.38 7.53 23.00
C GLY A 203 26.27 6.85 23.82
N ALA A 204 26.33 7.00 25.14
CA ALA A 204 25.68 6.18 26.16
C ALA A 204 24.15 5.98 26.03
N VAL A 205 23.69 4.78 26.43
CA VAL A 205 22.29 4.41 26.62
C VAL A 205 21.80 4.96 27.96
N GLY A 206 20.76 5.81 27.92
CA GLY A 206 19.92 6.14 29.06
C GLY A 206 18.51 5.63 28.81
N MET A 207 18.08 4.67 29.62
CA MET A 207 16.70 4.18 29.68
C MET A 207 15.72 5.34 29.92
N GLY A 208 14.57 5.30 29.24
CA GLY A 208 13.40 6.09 29.58
C GLY A 208 12.98 7.10 28.52
N ASN A 209 11.86 6.81 27.87
CA ASN A 209 10.91 7.71 27.20
C ASN A 209 11.47 8.92 26.43
N ARG A 210 11.25 8.87 25.10
CA ARG A 210 11.38 9.91 24.07
C ARG A 210 12.79 10.08 23.49
N ASN A 211 13.01 9.45 22.35
CA ASN A 211 13.92 9.99 21.34
C ASN A 211 13.11 10.37 20.09
N THR A 212 12.82 11.66 19.97
CA THR A 212 12.49 12.31 18.71
C THR A 212 13.74 12.23 17.84
N ILE A 213 13.78 11.34 16.85
CA ILE A 213 14.80 11.40 15.80
C ILE A 213 14.41 12.57 14.90
N THR A 214 14.98 13.74 15.12
CA THR A 214 15.01 14.79 14.10
C THR A 214 16.05 14.39 13.06
N GLY A 215 15.67 13.48 12.16
CA GLY A 215 16.42 13.28 10.93
C GLY A 215 16.18 14.48 10.02
N THR A 216 17.21 15.27 9.75
CA THR A 216 17.18 16.21 8.64
C THR A 216 17.26 15.41 7.35
N VAL A 217 16.12 15.28 6.67
CA VAL A 217 16.04 14.68 5.34
C VAL A 217 16.70 15.67 4.39
N THR A 218 17.88 15.31 3.89
CA THR A 218 18.63 16.07 2.89
C THR A 218 18.46 15.42 1.53
N LEU A 219 17.95 16.17 0.55
CA LEU A 219 17.84 15.72 -0.84
C LEU A 219 19.24 15.44 -1.41
N GLY A 220 19.41 14.30 -2.07
CA GLY A 220 20.62 14.00 -2.81
C GLY A 220 20.78 14.91 -4.04
N PRO A 221 22.00 15.19 -4.52
CA PRO A 221 22.23 16.08 -5.67
C PRO A 221 21.48 15.69 -6.95
N HIS A 222 21.30 14.38 -7.17
CA HIS A 222 20.53 13.84 -8.30
C HIS A 222 19.02 14.06 -8.16
N GLU A 223 18.51 14.10 -6.94
CA GLU A 223 17.10 14.35 -6.63
C GLU A 223 16.78 15.85 -6.80
N VAL A 224 17.70 16.72 -6.39
CA VAL A 224 17.61 18.18 -6.60
C VAL A 224 17.54 18.53 -8.09
N GLU A 225 18.42 17.97 -8.93
CA GLU A 225 18.40 18.20 -10.38
C GLU A 225 17.10 17.71 -11.03
N ARG A 226 16.58 16.55 -10.59
CA ARG A 226 15.34 16.00 -11.11
C ARG A 226 14.13 16.85 -10.73
N VAL A 227 14.02 17.23 -9.46
CA VAL A 227 12.95 18.12 -8.98
C VAL A 227 13.00 19.48 -9.69
N ARG A 228 14.21 20.03 -9.91
CA ARG A 228 14.40 21.26 -10.69
C ARG A 228 13.91 21.12 -12.13
N ALA A 229 14.25 20.02 -12.81
CA ALA A 229 13.82 19.78 -14.19
C ALA A 229 12.30 19.63 -14.30
N ASP A 230 11.69 18.89 -13.36
CA ASP A 230 10.24 18.68 -13.33
C ASP A 230 9.49 19.98 -13.03
N LEU A 231 9.99 20.83 -12.13
CA LEU A 231 9.40 22.15 -11.84
C LEU A 231 9.55 23.14 -13.01
N LYS A 232 10.70 23.17 -13.71
CA LYS A 232 10.87 24.00 -14.91
C LYS A 232 9.93 23.58 -16.04
N THR A 233 9.78 22.28 -16.23
CA THR A 233 8.83 21.73 -17.22
C THR A 233 7.39 22.06 -16.84
N ALA A 234 7.05 21.98 -15.55
CA ALA A 234 5.73 22.37 -15.05
C ALA A 234 5.45 23.86 -15.32
N LEU A 235 6.42 24.75 -15.06
CA LEU A 235 6.32 26.20 -15.28
C LEU A 235 6.07 26.56 -16.75
N GLU A 236 6.73 25.88 -17.69
CA GLU A 236 6.53 26.10 -19.14
C GLU A 236 5.10 25.78 -19.58
N LEU A 237 4.48 24.77 -18.95
CA LEU A 237 3.13 24.30 -19.25
C LEU A 237 2.03 25.14 -18.58
N VAL A 238 2.34 25.95 -17.56
CA VAL A 238 1.33 26.77 -16.86
C VAL A 238 0.64 27.76 -17.81
N ARG A 239 1.32 28.21 -18.86
CA ARG A 239 0.76 29.14 -19.86
C ARG A 239 -0.45 28.56 -20.61
N ASP A 240 -0.58 27.24 -20.62
CA ASP A 240 -1.69 26.52 -21.27
C ASP A 240 -2.83 26.19 -20.30
N VAL A 241 -2.72 26.61 -19.03
CA VAL A 241 -3.77 26.51 -18.00
C VAL A 241 -4.72 27.72 -18.10
N PRO A 242 -6.01 27.60 -17.77
CA PRO A 242 -6.92 28.74 -17.63
C PRO A 242 -6.37 29.91 -16.81
N GLU A 243 -6.49 31.14 -17.33
CA GLU A 243 -5.95 32.38 -16.71
C GLU A 243 -6.32 32.58 -15.23
N ILE A 244 -7.50 32.09 -14.81
CA ILE A 244 -7.98 32.15 -13.43
C ILE A 244 -7.05 31.43 -12.45
N ASP A 245 -6.41 30.35 -12.88
CA ASP A 245 -5.54 29.52 -12.03
C ASP A 245 -4.05 29.79 -12.32
N GLN A 246 -3.71 30.41 -13.45
CA GLN A 246 -2.32 30.61 -13.90
C GLN A 246 -1.44 31.29 -12.85
N GLN A 247 -1.92 32.37 -12.23
CA GLN A 247 -1.10 33.16 -11.31
C GLN A 247 -0.73 32.35 -10.06
N ILE A 248 -1.70 31.69 -9.43
CA ILE A 248 -1.51 30.93 -8.19
C ILE A 248 -0.61 29.71 -8.44
N VAL A 249 -0.77 29.06 -9.59
CA VAL A 249 0.05 27.90 -9.97
C VAL A 249 1.47 28.32 -10.33
N THR A 250 1.64 29.46 -11.01
CA THR A 250 2.96 30.02 -11.34
C THR A 250 3.73 30.36 -10.07
N GLU A 251 3.12 31.13 -9.15
CA GLU A 251 3.75 31.53 -7.88
C GLU A 251 4.16 30.29 -7.05
N ALA A 252 3.29 29.28 -6.96
CA ALA A 252 3.59 28.05 -6.23
C ALA A 252 4.75 27.23 -6.82
N ILE A 253 4.90 27.20 -8.15
CA ILE A 253 6.00 26.51 -8.83
C ILE A 253 7.29 27.32 -8.73
N GLU A 254 7.22 28.65 -8.82
CA GLU A 254 8.37 29.55 -8.65
C GLU A 254 8.92 29.50 -7.22
N ASP A 255 8.05 29.52 -6.20
CA ASP A 255 8.45 29.38 -4.79
C ASP A 255 9.12 28.01 -4.51
N ALA A 256 8.63 26.95 -5.15
CA ALA A 256 9.24 25.62 -5.07
C ALA A 256 10.62 25.60 -5.75
N LEU A 257 10.78 26.27 -6.90
CA LEU A 257 12.05 26.41 -7.61
C LEU A 257 13.07 27.19 -6.79
N GLU A 258 12.66 28.31 -6.19
CA GLU A 258 13.53 29.12 -5.32
C GLU A 258 14.06 28.30 -4.15
N GLU A 259 13.21 27.47 -3.53
CA GLU A 259 13.63 26.60 -2.44
C GLU A 259 14.58 25.48 -2.89
N VAL A 260 14.42 24.95 -4.11
CA VAL A 260 15.30 23.93 -4.71
C VAL A 260 16.66 24.50 -5.11
N GLU A 261 16.73 25.79 -5.43
CA GLU A 261 17.97 26.47 -5.84
C GLU A 261 18.84 26.96 -4.68
N LYS A 262 18.39 26.82 -3.43
CA LYS A 262 19.18 27.12 -2.23
C LYS A 262 20.31 26.11 -2.02
N ASP A 263 21.39 26.56 -1.36
CA ASP A 263 22.54 25.71 -0.99
C ASP A 263 22.11 24.51 -0.11
N GLU A 264 21.07 24.69 0.70
CA GLU A 264 20.43 23.64 1.51
C GLU A 264 18.91 23.63 1.25
N PRO A 265 18.43 22.89 0.24
CA PRO A 265 17.02 22.84 -0.10
C PRO A 265 16.24 22.09 0.99
N LYS A 266 15.12 22.67 1.47
CA LYS A 266 14.29 22.02 2.51
C LYS A 266 13.14 21.25 1.87
N PRO A 267 13.12 19.90 1.95
CA PRO A 267 12.09 19.07 1.33
C PRO A 267 10.67 19.45 1.76
N ARG A 268 10.50 19.83 3.03
CA ARG A 268 9.21 20.24 3.60
C ARG A 268 8.66 21.53 2.99
N MET A 269 9.54 22.47 2.62
CA MET A 269 9.14 23.75 2.02
C MET A 269 8.77 23.55 0.55
N ILE A 270 9.59 22.80 -0.19
CA ILE A 270 9.32 22.40 -1.59
C ILE A 270 7.96 21.69 -1.68
N ARG A 271 7.72 20.73 -0.79
CA ARG A 271 6.44 20.02 -0.71
C ARG A 271 5.26 20.95 -0.48
N ARG A 272 5.40 21.91 0.43
CA ARG A 272 4.32 22.86 0.74
C ARG A 272 3.94 23.69 -0.48
N CYS A 273 4.93 24.23 -1.19
CA CYS A 273 4.72 25.02 -2.41
C CYS A 273 4.06 24.17 -3.51
N VAL A 274 4.53 22.93 -3.69
CA VAL A 274 3.95 21.97 -4.65
C VAL A 274 2.50 21.59 -4.30
N ASP A 275 2.19 21.39 -3.01
CA ASP A 275 0.83 21.09 -2.52
C ASP A 275 -0.12 22.28 -2.73
N GLU A 276 0.37 23.52 -2.61
CA GLU A 276 -0.41 24.75 -2.89
C GLU A 276 -0.71 24.88 -4.40
N GLY A 277 0.27 24.60 -5.27
CA GLY A 277 0.07 24.57 -6.72
C GLY A 277 -0.91 23.50 -7.20
N LEU A 278 -0.85 22.29 -6.62
CA LEU A 278 -1.78 21.21 -6.92
C LEU A 278 -3.23 21.54 -6.53
N LYS A 279 -3.44 22.25 -5.41
CA LYS A 279 -4.78 22.69 -4.99
C LYS A 279 -5.37 23.71 -5.97
N ALA A 280 -4.55 24.64 -6.46
CA ALA A 280 -4.97 25.62 -7.45
C ALA A 280 -5.29 24.97 -8.82
N LEU A 281 -4.57 23.90 -9.20
CA LEU A 281 -4.81 23.15 -10.44
C LEU A 281 -6.07 22.27 -10.43
N SER A 282 -6.77 22.15 -9.30
CA SER A 282 -7.95 21.28 -9.17
C SER A 282 -9.08 21.63 -10.15
N ALA A 283 -9.23 22.90 -10.54
CA ALA A 283 -10.20 23.34 -11.54
C ALA A 283 -9.75 23.09 -12.99
N SER A 284 -8.45 22.91 -13.21
CA SER A 284 -7.79 22.81 -14.53
C SER A 284 -7.38 21.39 -14.93
N ALA A 285 -7.64 20.40 -14.07
CA ALA A 285 -7.36 18.97 -14.26
C ALA A 285 -8.04 18.33 -15.49
N GLY A 286 -9.00 19.03 -16.11
CA GLY A 286 -9.67 18.60 -17.34
C GLY A 286 -8.91 18.89 -18.64
N THR A 287 -7.79 19.61 -18.58
CA THR A 287 -6.96 19.96 -19.74
C THR A 287 -5.75 19.02 -19.84
N ALA A 288 -5.24 18.79 -21.07
CA ALA A 288 -4.03 17.98 -21.27
C ALA A 288 -2.82 18.58 -20.54
N ALA A 289 -2.67 19.92 -20.58
CA ALA A 289 -1.63 20.64 -19.84
C ALA A 289 -1.78 20.49 -18.33
N GLY A 290 -3.00 20.65 -17.79
CA GLY A 290 -3.29 20.46 -16.37
C GLY A 290 -2.97 19.05 -15.89
N GLY A 291 -3.32 18.02 -16.68
CA GLY A 291 -2.96 16.63 -16.37
C GLY A 291 -1.45 16.38 -16.33
N THR A 292 -0.69 16.96 -17.25
CA THR A 292 0.77 16.84 -17.28
C THR A 292 1.43 17.58 -16.11
N ILE A 293 0.98 18.80 -15.78
CA ILE A 293 1.50 19.56 -14.65
C ILE A 293 1.22 18.82 -13.33
N ILE A 294 0.01 18.28 -13.15
CA ILE A 294 -0.34 17.47 -11.98
C ILE A 294 0.58 16.26 -11.86
N GLY A 295 0.86 15.56 -12.96
CA GLY A 295 1.78 14.41 -12.96
C GLY A 295 3.20 14.77 -12.56
N LEU A 296 3.73 15.91 -13.04
CA LEU A 296 5.05 16.42 -12.67
C LEU A 296 5.13 16.79 -11.18
N LEU A 297 4.13 17.54 -10.68
CA LEU A 297 4.05 17.97 -9.29
C LEU A 297 3.88 16.78 -8.32
N GLN A 298 3.07 15.78 -8.68
CA GLN A 298 2.95 14.53 -7.91
C GLN A 298 4.25 13.71 -7.92
N GLY A 299 4.98 13.71 -9.04
CA GLY A 299 6.31 13.09 -9.14
C GLY A 299 7.30 13.72 -8.17
N ILE A 300 7.29 15.06 -8.06
CA ILE A 300 8.12 15.81 -7.11
C ILE A 300 7.77 15.44 -5.67
N LEU A 301 6.47 15.36 -5.30
CA LEU A 301 6.04 14.92 -3.97
C LEU A 301 6.55 13.52 -3.59
N GLY A 302 6.75 12.64 -4.58
CA GLY A 302 7.36 11.32 -4.37
C GLY A 302 8.85 11.37 -4.08
N ILE A 303 9.56 12.43 -4.51
CA ILE A 303 11.01 12.61 -4.31
C ILE A 303 11.29 13.32 -2.98
N VAL A 304 10.48 14.30 -2.58
CA VAL A 304 10.63 15.05 -1.31
C VAL A 304 9.96 14.37 -0.09
N GLN A 305 9.82 13.05 -0.09
CA GLN A 305 9.29 12.31 1.07
C GLN A 305 10.29 12.28 2.23
N PRO A 306 9.84 12.40 3.50
CA PRO A 306 10.72 12.29 4.65
C PRO A 306 11.20 10.85 4.91
#